data_AF-A0A2Z5CK92-F1
#
_entry.id   AF-A0A2Z5CK92-F1
#
_cell.length_a   1.000
_cell.length_b   1.000
_cell.length_c   1.000
_cell.angle_alpha   90.00
_cell.angle_beta   90.00
_cell.angle_gamma   90.00
#
_symmetry.space_group_name_H-M   'P 1'
#
loop_
_entity.id
_entity.type
_entity.pdbx_description
1 polymer ?
#
loop_
_entity_poly.entity_id
_entity_poly.type
_entity_poly.pdbx_seq_one_letter_code
_entity_poly.pdbx_strand_id
1 'polypeptide(L)'
;PECYLIHGGRTPNNELSSSLYLLSVDSRGCNRKVILRCQEKELVGELPGPRYGHSISVVHSRGKTACVLFGGRSYMSPAERTTENWNTVVDCPPQVYIIDLEFGCCSAYTLPELTDGQSFHLALAREDCVYFFGGHILSTDCRPARLFRLRVELLLGSPVLSCEIFNDGLSITSAIATPVGPAHEYMIFGGYQSDSQKQMQCTYVALDDVGIHMEPREPPEWSSDISQSRTWFGGSLGKGNALVAIPTEGNPAPPDAYYFYQVSFQQEGAAEDPTQTCSQESTDFEDSAPLEDSEELYFGRDPNEMEYSSDGEADTYNEEDEEDESQTGYWIK
;
A
#
# COMPACT_ATOMS: atom_id res chain seq x y z
N PRO A 1 8.89 -9.97 12.23
CA PRO A 1 7.46 -9.96 11.82
C PRO A 1 7.31 -9.24 10.48
N GLU A 2 6.54 -9.80 9.56
CA GLU A 2 6.16 -9.08 8.34
C GLU A 2 5.30 -7.87 8.72
N CYS A 3 5.70 -6.68 8.27
CA CYS A 3 4.99 -5.44 8.52
C CYS A 3 4.99 -4.57 7.27
N TYR A 4 3.95 -3.75 7.14
CA TYR A 4 3.88 -2.65 6.19
C TYR A 4 4.33 -1.36 6.88
N LEU A 5 5.12 -0.57 6.16
CA LEU A 5 5.56 0.73 6.60
C LEU A 5 4.69 1.79 5.92
N ILE A 6 4.12 2.70 6.71
CA ILE A 6 3.32 3.81 6.23
C ILE A 6 3.91 5.08 6.80
N HIS A 7 4.51 5.91 5.94
CA HIS A 7 5.05 7.21 6.32
C HIS A 7 4.32 8.34 5.61
N GLY A 8 3.99 9.39 6.36
CA GLY A 8 3.41 10.62 5.84
C GLY A 8 2.05 10.45 5.17
N GLY A 9 1.87 11.08 4.01
CA GLY A 9 0.57 11.16 3.35
C GLY A 9 -0.27 12.35 3.81
N ARG A 10 -1.45 12.49 3.22
CA ARG A 10 -2.38 13.60 3.46
C ARG A 10 -3.60 13.10 4.23
N THR A 11 -3.90 13.76 5.35
CA THR A 11 -5.07 13.44 6.19
C THR A 11 -6.37 13.92 5.54
N PRO A 12 -7.55 13.47 6.02
CA PRO A 12 -8.84 13.98 5.54
C PRO A 12 -8.99 15.50 5.63
N ASN A 13 -8.28 16.13 6.58
CA ASN A 13 -8.28 17.59 6.77
C ASN A 13 -7.24 18.32 5.90
N ASN A 14 -6.59 17.61 4.97
CA ASN A 14 -5.50 18.12 4.13
C ASN A 14 -4.26 18.55 4.92
N GLU A 15 -4.03 17.96 6.09
CA GLU A 15 -2.74 18.09 6.77
C GLU A 15 -1.79 17.02 6.24
N LEU A 16 -0.49 17.31 6.27
CA LEU A 16 0.52 16.33 5.91
C LEU A 16 1.06 15.70 7.19
N SER A 17 1.00 14.36 7.27
CA SER A 17 1.61 13.63 8.38
C SER A 17 3.12 13.56 8.19
N SER A 18 3.86 13.60 9.30
CA SER A 18 5.30 13.27 9.38
C SER A 18 5.55 11.97 10.15
N SER A 19 4.49 11.28 10.58
CA SER A 19 4.61 10.07 11.39
C SER A 19 4.93 8.85 10.52
N LEU A 20 5.63 7.89 11.12
CA LEU A 20 5.86 6.55 10.59
C LEU A 20 5.02 5.55 11.38
N TYR A 21 4.25 4.72 10.69
CA TYR A 21 3.44 3.65 11.27
C TYR A 21 3.91 2.28 10.75
N LEU A 22 4.01 1.31 11.66
CA LEU A 22 4.24 -0.09 11.36
C LEU A 22 2.90 -0.82 11.51
N LEU A 23 2.41 -1.37 10.40
CA LEU A 23 1.18 -2.14 10.37
C LEU A 23 1.51 -3.63 10.22
N SER A 24 1.16 -4.43 11.22
CA SER A 24 1.42 -5.88 11.23
C SER A 24 0.15 -6.67 11.55
N VAL A 25 0.13 -7.95 11.17
CA VAL A 25 -0.91 -8.86 11.65
C VAL A 25 -0.66 -9.18 13.12
N ASP A 26 -1.67 -8.92 13.95
CA ASP A 26 -1.64 -9.18 15.39
C ASP A 26 -2.09 -10.60 15.69
N SER A 27 -3.28 -10.96 15.20
CA SER A 27 -3.88 -12.28 15.35
C SER A 27 -4.84 -12.60 14.21
N ARG A 28 -5.07 -13.89 14.02
CA ARG A 28 -6.05 -14.43 13.08
C ARG A 28 -7.10 -15.18 13.89
N GLY A 29 -8.30 -14.62 13.95
CA GLY A 29 -9.43 -15.20 14.68
C GLY A 29 -10.21 -16.20 13.83
N CYS A 30 -11.30 -16.73 14.40
CA CYS A 30 -12.25 -17.57 13.69
C CYS A 30 -12.91 -16.82 12.51
N ASN A 31 -13.44 -17.57 11.54
CA ASN A 31 -14.18 -17.03 10.37
C ASN A 31 -13.37 -16.04 9.51
N ARG A 32 -12.06 -16.29 9.33
CA ARG A 32 -11.14 -15.44 8.53
C ARG A 32 -11.00 -14.00 9.04
N LYS A 33 -11.43 -13.71 10.28
CA LYS A 33 -11.20 -12.39 10.91
C LYS A 33 -9.71 -12.17 11.14
N VAL A 34 -9.19 -11.04 10.67
CA VAL A 34 -7.81 -10.62 10.91
C VAL A 34 -7.81 -9.40 11.81
N ILE A 35 -7.01 -9.42 12.87
CA ILE A 35 -6.75 -8.26 13.72
C ILE A 35 -5.38 -7.72 13.32
N LEU A 36 -5.34 -6.42 12.99
CA LEU A 36 -4.11 -5.70 12.67
C LEU A 36 -3.68 -4.86 13.87
N ARG A 37 -2.38 -4.72 14.04
CA ARG A 37 -1.76 -3.80 14.99
C ARG A 37 -1.06 -2.71 14.22
N CYS A 38 -1.43 -1.46 14.48
CA CYS A 38 -0.74 -0.28 13.97
C CYS A 38 0.05 0.34 15.13
N GLN A 39 1.36 0.45 14.97
CA GLN A 39 2.24 1.08 15.95
C GLN A 39 2.89 2.31 15.33
N GLU A 40 2.71 3.47 15.95
CA GLU A 40 3.47 4.65 15.60
C GLU A 40 4.93 4.47 16.08
N LYS A 41 5.88 4.64 15.17
CA LYS A 41 7.30 4.63 15.46
C LYS A 41 7.78 6.06 15.62
N GLU A 42 8.26 6.37 16.81
CA GLU A 42 8.93 7.64 17.07
C GLU A 42 10.22 7.71 16.24
N LEU A 43 10.39 8.82 15.52
CA LEU A 43 11.57 9.11 14.71
C LEU A 43 12.36 10.25 15.35
N VAL A 44 13.69 10.12 15.35
CA VAL A 44 14.61 11.11 15.91
C VAL A 44 15.78 11.38 14.96
N GLY A 45 16.44 12.52 15.10
CA GLY A 45 17.57 12.91 14.24
C GLY A 45 17.15 13.83 13.09
N GLU A 46 17.66 13.57 11.89
CA GLU A 46 17.39 14.39 10.70
C GLU A 46 16.13 13.90 9.99
N LEU A 47 14.98 14.44 10.40
CA LEU A 47 13.68 13.97 9.95
C LEU A 47 13.34 14.45 8.53
N PRO A 48 12.64 13.62 7.72
CA PRO A 48 12.14 14.05 6.41
C PRO A 48 11.01 15.09 6.51
N GLY A 49 10.37 15.25 7.67
CA GLY A 49 9.22 16.13 7.80
C GLY A 49 8.00 15.66 7.00
N PRO A 50 6.90 16.42 7.06
CA PRO A 50 5.61 15.97 6.53
C PRO A 50 5.54 16.08 5.00
N ARG A 51 5.18 14.97 4.33
CA ARG A 51 5.19 14.87 2.86
C ARG A 51 4.30 13.77 2.30
N TYR A 52 3.93 13.86 1.03
CA TYR A 52 3.18 12.84 0.28
C TYR A 52 3.76 12.64 -1.12
N GLY A 53 3.39 11.55 -1.80
CA GLY A 53 3.92 11.24 -3.14
C GLY A 53 5.43 10.93 -3.16
N HIS A 54 5.99 10.56 -2.01
CA HIS A 54 7.36 10.04 -1.85
C HIS A 54 7.32 8.51 -1.86
N SER A 55 8.50 7.88 -1.88
CA SER A 55 8.61 6.44 -1.68
C SER A 55 9.39 6.12 -0.40
N ILE A 56 9.07 4.98 0.19
CA ILE A 56 9.84 4.35 1.27
C ILE A 56 10.10 2.89 0.86
N SER A 57 11.34 2.44 1.00
CA SER A 57 11.77 1.10 0.61
C SER A 57 12.68 0.51 1.68
N VAL A 58 12.61 -0.81 1.89
CA VAL A 58 13.46 -1.50 2.86
C VAL A 58 14.68 -2.07 2.12
N VAL A 59 15.87 -1.84 2.67
CA VAL A 59 17.13 -2.40 2.18
C VAL A 59 17.77 -3.31 3.22
N HIS A 60 18.48 -4.32 2.74
CA HIS A 60 19.20 -5.30 3.54
C HIS A 60 20.67 -5.27 3.14
N SER A 61 21.56 -5.02 4.10
CA SER A 61 22.99 -4.94 3.84
C SER A 61 23.76 -5.53 5.01
N ARG A 62 24.61 -6.53 4.74
CA ARG A 62 25.50 -7.15 5.75
C ARG A 62 24.76 -7.66 7.00
N GLY A 63 23.55 -8.18 6.81
CA GLY A 63 22.69 -8.68 7.90
C GLY A 63 21.96 -7.60 8.71
N LYS A 64 22.07 -6.33 8.30
CA LYS A 64 21.32 -5.20 8.86
C LYS A 64 20.21 -4.77 7.91
N THR A 65 19.19 -4.13 8.47
CA THR A 65 18.04 -3.61 7.73
C THR A 65 17.87 -2.12 8.01
N ALA A 66 17.55 -1.35 6.98
CA ALA A 66 17.18 0.06 7.11
C ALA A 66 16.10 0.42 6.08
N CYS A 67 15.42 1.55 6.28
CA CYS A 67 14.53 2.11 5.28
C CYS A 67 15.19 3.27 4.55
N VAL A 68 15.00 3.32 3.24
CA VAL A 68 15.36 4.42 2.37
C VAL A 68 14.09 5.18 2.05
N LEU A 69 14.07 6.49 2.35
CA LEU A 69 12.98 7.39 1.97
C LEU A 69 13.51 8.47 1.03
N PHE A 70 12.77 8.74 -0.05
CA PHE A 70 13.17 9.72 -1.05
C PHE A 70 11.98 10.43 -1.73
N GLY A 71 12.17 11.72 -2.02
CA GLY A 71 11.28 12.57 -2.80
C GLY A 71 10.00 12.99 -2.07
N GLY A 72 8.97 13.29 -2.86
CA GLY A 72 7.65 13.74 -2.43
C GLY A 72 7.45 15.24 -2.50
N ARG A 73 6.23 15.64 -2.14
CA ARG A 73 5.79 17.03 -2.03
C ARG A 73 5.40 17.37 -0.61
N SER A 74 5.62 18.63 -0.26
CA SER A 74 5.14 19.26 0.97
C SER A 74 4.39 20.54 0.65
N TYR A 75 3.68 21.09 1.63
CA TYR A 75 3.25 22.49 1.53
C TYR A 75 4.47 23.42 1.53
N MET A 76 4.27 24.64 1.04
CA MET A 76 5.23 25.73 1.20
C MET A 76 5.61 25.91 2.68
N SER A 77 6.84 26.37 2.91
CA SER A 77 7.35 26.60 4.25
C SER A 77 6.45 27.58 5.03
N PRO A 78 6.35 27.49 6.36
CA PRO A 78 5.54 28.44 7.14
C PRO A 78 5.91 29.92 6.93
N ALA A 79 7.15 30.20 6.49
CA ALA A 79 7.61 31.55 6.19
C ALA A 79 7.06 32.11 4.86
N GLU A 80 6.70 31.24 3.91
CA GLU A 80 6.24 31.61 2.56
C GLU A 80 4.74 31.32 2.36
N ARG A 81 4.13 30.55 3.26
CA ARG A 81 2.73 30.14 3.21
C ARG A 81 1.81 31.25 3.73
N THR A 82 0.87 31.65 2.90
CA THR A 82 -0.21 32.61 3.15
C THR A 82 -1.56 31.93 2.95
N THR A 83 -2.65 32.63 3.25
CA THR A 83 -4.01 32.15 2.99
C THR A 83 -4.31 32.01 1.49
N GLU A 84 -3.64 32.79 0.64
CA GLU A 84 -3.85 32.76 -0.83
C GLU A 84 -3.16 31.56 -1.49
N ASN A 85 -2.00 31.16 -0.98
CA ASN A 85 -1.25 29.99 -1.48
C ASN A 85 -1.34 28.79 -0.52
N TRP A 86 -2.39 28.74 0.32
CA TRP A 86 -2.49 27.79 1.43
C TRP A 86 -2.33 26.33 0.99
N ASN A 87 -2.87 25.96 -0.17
CA ASN A 87 -2.79 24.60 -0.70
C ASN A 87 -1.66 24.40 -1.71
N THR A 88 -0.80 25.41 -1.92
CA THR A 88 0.32 25.31 -2.85
C THR A 88 1.39 24.38 -2.29
N VAL A 89 1.83 23.46 -3.13
CA VAL A 89 2.85 22.46 -2.81
C VAL A 89 4.13 22.71 -3.57
N VAL A 90 5.24 22.25 -3.01
CA VAL A 90 6.56 22.24 -3.61
C VAL A 90 7.14 20.83 -3.51
N ASP A 91 8.01 20.44 -4.45
CA ASP A 91 8.78 19.21 -4.25
C ASP A 91 9.73 19.39 -3.07
N CYS A 92 9.86 18.34 -2.25
CA CYS A 92 10.81 18.31 -1.16
C CYS A 92 12.25 18.36 -1.71
N PRO A 93 13.22 18.90 -0.94
CA PRO A 93 14.63 18.82 -1.31
C PRO A 93 15.04 17.37 -1.62
N PRO A 94 15.92 17.13 -2.63
CA PRO A 94 16.30 15.80 -3.10
C PRO A 94 17.28 15.08 -2.16
N GLN A 95 16.96 15.07 -0.87
CA GLN A 95 17.69 14.33 0.15
C GLN A 95 17.19 12.89 0.25
N VAL A 96 18.13 11.98 0.48
CA VAL A 96 17.85 10.59 0.82
C VAL A 96 17.89 10.44 2.34
N TYR A 97 16.86 9.84 2.91
CA TYR A 97 16.80 9.58 4.35
C TYR A 97 17.01 8.09 4.61
N ILE A 98 17.94 7.78 5.50
CA ILE A 98 18.13 6.43 6.02
C ILE A 98 17.51 6.36 7.40
N ILE A 99 16.57 5.44 7.59
CA ILE A 99 15.82 5.26 8.83
C ILE A 99 16.15 3.87 9.40
N ASP A 100 16.72 3.86 10.60
CA ASP A 100 16.89 2.65 11.40
C ASP A 100 15.56 2.35 12.13
N LEU A 101 14.93 1.21 11.81
CA LEU A 101 13.66 0.82 12.44
C LEU A 101 13.82 0.30 13.87
N GLU A 102 15.00 -0.12 14.30
CA GLU A 102 15.25 -0.60 15.66
C GLU A 102 15.17 0.59 16.62
N PHE A 103 15.92 1.66 16.32
CA PHE A 103 16.04 2.83 17.20
C PHE A 103 15.21 4.04 16.76
N GLY A 104 14.66 4.05 15.55
CA GLY A 104 13.96 5.22 14.99
C GLY A 104 14.90 6.34 14.56
N CYS A 105 16.20 6.08 14.43
CA CYS A 105 17.19 7.08 14.07
C CYS A 105 17.15 7.38 12.57
N CYS A 106 16.97 8.65 12.23
CA CYS A 106 16.98 9.17 10.88
C CYS A 106 18.26 9.95 10.60
N SER A 107 18.87 9.71 9.43
CA SER A 107 19.99 10.51 8.91
C SER A 107 19.70 10.93 7.48
N ALA A 108 20.03 12.18 7.14
CA ALA A 108 19.79 12.75 5.82
C ALA A 108 21.09 12.83 5.00
N TYR A 109 21.02 12.44 3.73
CA TYR A 109 22.14 12.42 2.82
C TYR A 109 21.83 13.25 1.58
N THR A 110 22.74 14.16 1.24
CA THR A 110 22.71 14.89 -0.02
C THR A 110 23.68 14.22 -0.99
N LEU A 111 23.18 13.85 -2.16
CA LEU A 111 23.93 13.15 -3.19
C LEU A 111 24.10 14.07 -4.40
N PRO A 112 25.32 14.24 -4.93
CA PRO A 112 25.60 15.20 -6.01
C PRO A 112 24.85 14.87 -7.31
N GLU A 113 24.50 13.60 -7.52
CA GLU A 113 23.73 13.14 -8.68
C GLU A 113 22.23 13.51 -8.60
N LEU A 114 21.77 13.93 -7.41
CA LEU A 114 20.37 14.28 -7.15
C LEU A 114 20.22 15.81 -7.00
N THR A 115 20.00 16.49 -8.11
CA THR A 115 19.90 17.97 -8.17
C THR A 115 18.50 18.51 -7.91
N ASP A 116 17.48 17.79 -8.37
CA ASP A 116 16.09 18.25 -8.36
C ASP A 116 15.22 17.34 -7.51
N GLY A 117 14.32 17.96 -6.73
CA GLY A 117 13.24 17.28 -6.03
C GLY A 117 12.28 16.62 -7.03
N GLN A 118 11.72 15.48 -6.66
CA GLN A 118 10.75 14.77 -7.49
C GLN A 118 9.71 14.05 -6.64
N SER A 119 8.56 13.78 -7.26
CA SER A 119 7.43 13.10 -6.63
C SER A 119 6.75 12.13 -7.59
N PHE A 120 5.97 11.19 -7.03
CA PHE A 120 5.19 10.19 -7.78
C PHE A 120 6.03 9.29 -8.71
N HIS A 121 7.30 9.06 -8.34
CA HIS A 121 8.18 8.09 -8.97
C HIS A 121 7.91 6.67 -8.45
N LEU A 122 8.43 5.68 -9.18
CA LEU A 122 8.49 4.31 -8.72
C LEU A 122 9.78 4.06 -7.94
N ALA A 123 9.72 3.14 -6.97
CA ALA A 123 10.88 2.65 -6.25
C ALA A 123 10.76 1.12 -6.09
N LEU A 124 11.75 0.39 -6.59
CA LEU A 124 11.85 -1.06 -6.45
C LEU A 124 13.14 -1.40 -5.70
N ALA A 125 13.04 -2.16 -4.63
CA ALA A 125 14.18 -2.53 -3.80
C ALA A 125 14.54 -4.00 -3.96
N ARG A 126 15.85 -4.28 -3.98
CA ARG A 126 16.45 -5.61 -3.97
C ARG A 126 17.74 -5.52 -3.16
N GLU A 127 17.83 -6.34 -2.11
CA GLU A 127 18.98 -6.38 -1.21
C GLU A 127 19.39 -4.99 -0.70
N ASP A 128 20.62 -4.54 -0.99
CA ASP A 128 21.19 -3.27 -0.56
C ASP A 128 20.92 -2.13 -1.55
N CYS A 129 20.08 -2.35 -2.58
CA CYS A 129 19.83 -1.41 -3.66
C CYS A 129 18.36 -1.01 -3.76
N VAL A 130 18.11 0.26 -4.09
CA VAL A 130 16.81 0.79 -4.49
C VAL A 130 16.93 1.45 -5.86
N TYR A 131 16.10 1.01 -6.79
CA TYR A 131 15.98 1.58 -8.13
C TYR A 131 14.82 2.55 -8.16
N PHE A 132 15.10 3.80 -8.51
CA PHE A 132 14.11 4.87 -8.65
C PHE A 132 13.97 5.24 -10.12
N PHE A 133 12.73 5.32 -10.61
CA PHE A 133 12.51 5.68 -12.00
C PHE A 133 11.17 6.39 -12.23
N GLY A 134 11.14 7.20 -13.29
CA GLY A 134 10.08 8.15 -13.54
C GLY A 134 10.01 9.24 -12.49
N GLY A 135 8.80 9.73 -12.24
CA GLY A 135 8.52 10.84 -11.35
C GLY A 135 8.28 12.16 -12.07
N HIS A 136 7.86 13.14 -11.27
CA HIS A 136 7.52 14.48 -11.70
C HIS A 136 8.40 15.49 -10.99
N ILE A 137 8.95 16.44 -11.73
CA ILE A 137 9.61 17.63 -11.19
C ILE A 137 8.64 18.80 -11.37
N LEU A 138 8.11 19.29 -10.25
CA LEU A 138 7.08 20.34 -10.20
C LEU A 138 7.62 21.70 -10.60
N SER A 139 8.87 22.03 -10.28
CA SER A 139 9.46 23.34 -10.59
C SER A 139 9.60 23.60 -12.10
N THR A 140 9.81 22.55 -12.88
CA THR A 140 9.96 22.61 -14.34
C THR A 140 8.80 21.97 -15.10
N ASP A 141 7.81 21.47 -14.37
CA ASP A 141 6.63 20.76 -14.91
C ASP A 141 7.00 19.65 -15.92
N CYS A 142 7.96 18.80 -15.54
CA CYS A 142 8.49 17.78 -16.43
C CYS A 142 8.50 16.38 -15.80
N ARG A 143 8.48 15.37 -16.67
CA ARG A 143 8.56 13.96 -16.31
C ARG A 143 9.82 13.37 -16.94
N PRO A 144 11.00 13.54 -16.30
CA PRO A 144 12.23 13.03 -16.88
C PRO A 144 12.16 11.50 -16.97
N ALA A 145 12.76 10.95 -18.02
CA ALA A 145 13.00 9.50 -18.15
C ALA A 145 14.13 9.05 -17.21
N ARG A 146 14.05 9.44 -15.95
CA ARG A 146 15.09 9.23 -14.95
C ARG A 146 15.06 7.77 -14.54
N LEU A 147 16.24 7.17 -14.43
CA LEU A 147 16.47 5.92 -13.73
C LEU A 147 17.77 6.06 -12.96
N PHE A 148 17.74 5.76 -11.68
CA PHE A 148 18.95 5.69 -10.87
C PHE A 148 18.87 4.59 -9.83
N ARG A 149 20.04 4.04 -9.50
CA ARG A 149 20.22 3.08 -8.43
C ARG A 149 20.88 3.77 -7.27
N LEU A 150 20.23 3.72 -6.11
CA LEU A 150 20.86 4.01 -4.84
C LEU A 150 21.29 2.70 -4.20
N ARG A 151 22.57 2.56 -3.90
CA ARG A 151 23.10 1.47 -3.09
C ARG A 151 23.44 1.96 -1.69
N VAL A 152 23.07 1.18 -0.68
CA VAL A 152 23.22 1.52 0.74
C VAL A 152 23.96 0.42 1.47
N GLU A 153 25.22 0.67 1.83
CA GLU A 153 26.01 -0.25 2.64
C GLU A 153 25.91 0.11 4.13
N LEU A 154 25.30 -0.79 4.93
CA LEU A 154 25.10 -0.59 6.37
C LEU A 154 26.33 -1.11 7.14
N LEU A 155 27.30 -0.22 7.38
CA LEU A 155 28.52 -0.52 8.15
C LEU A 155 28.26 -0.47 9.67
N LEU A 156 29.28 -0.75 10.49
CA LEU A 156 29.18 -0.63 11.96
C LEU A 156 29.03 0.84 12.43
N GLY A 157 29.44 1.81 11.61
CA GLY A 157 29.24 3.23 11.84
C GLY A 157 28.24 3.82 10.85
N SER A 158 28.59 4.95 10.24
CA SER A 158 27.77 5.59 9.22
C SER A 158 27.61 4.70 7.97
N PRO A 159 26.41 4.65 7.38
CA PRO A 159 26.20 3.96 6.11
C PRO A 159 26.97 4.66 4.99
N VAL A 160 27.35 3.87 3.97
CA VAL A 160 27.93 4.39 2.73
C VAL A 160 26.86 4.34 1.65
N LEU A 161 26.63 5.47 0.99
CA LEU A 161 25.66 5.59 -0.08
C LEU A 161 26.40 5.83 -1.40
N SER A 162 25.99 5.16 -2.45
CA SER A 162 26.43 5.46 -3.82
C SER A 162 25.23 5.54 -4.75
N CYS A 163 25.20 6.56 -5.61
CA CYS A 163 24.15 6.77 -6.59
C CYS A 163 24.71 6.57 -8.00
N GLU A 164 24.04 5.77 -8.81
CA GLU A 164 24.38 5.55 -10.21
C GLU A 164 23.20 5.92 -11.08
N ILE A 165 23.43 6.77 -12.10
CA ILE A 165 22.41 7.22 -13.05
C ILE A 165 22.46 6.38 -14.32
N PHE A 166 21.30 5.94 -14.79
CA PHE A 166 21.13 5.18 -16.04
C PHE A 166 20.43 6.04 -17.10
N ASN A 167 20.62 5.70 -18.38
CA ASN A 167 20.15 6.50 -19.52
C ASN A 167 18.82 6.01 -20.13
N ASP A 168 18.30 4.88 -19.66
CA ASP A 168 17.20 4.13 -20.27
C ASP A 168 15.94 4.07 -19.39
N GLY A 169 15.71 5.11 -18.57
CA GLY A 169 14.56 5.18 -17.67
C GLY A 169 13.20 5.39 -18.37
N LEU A 170 12.14 5.40 -17.57
CA LEU A 170 10.76 5.61 -18.02
C LEU A 170 10.29 7.03 -17.70
N SER A 171 9.70 7.73 -18.68
CA SER A 171 9.03 9.02 -18.48
C SER A 171 7.58 8.78 -18.05
N ILE A 172 7.39 8.42 -16.77
CA ILE A 172 6.08 8.06 -16.21
C ILE A 172 5.92 8.58 -14.77
N THR A 173 4.68 8.89 -14.37
CA THR A 173 4.31 9.26 -12.99
C THR A 173 3.11 8.47 -12.49
N SER A 174 3.06 8.19 -11.18
CA SER A 174 1.94 7.52 -10.53
C SER A 174 1.59 6.16 -11.13
N ALA A 175 2.61 5.46 -11.65
CA ALA A 175 2.46 4.12 -12.19
C ALA A 175 2.31 3.09 -11.06
N ILE A 176 1.76 1.92 -11.42
CA ILE A 176 1.54 0.80 -10.51
C ILE A 176 2.57 -0.28 -10.83
N ALA A 177 3.25 -0.78 -9.80
CA ALA A 177 4.11 -1.94 -9.89
C ALA A 177 3.42 -3.14 -9.24
N THR A 178 3.21 -4.22 -10.00
CA THR A 178 2.71 -5.49 -9.46
C THR A 178 3.74 -6.60 -9.63
N PRO A 179 4.07 -7.38 -8.58
CA PRO A 179 5.02 -8.48 -8.70
C PRO A 179 4.40 -9.62 -9.51
N VAL A 180 5.06 -10.08 -10.57
CA VAL A 180 4.54 -11.11 -11.50
C VAL A 180 5.28 -12.45 -11.42
N GLY A 181 6.44 -12.48 -10.79
CA GLY A 181 7.28 -13.68 -10.67
C GLY A 181 7.84 -13.89 -9.26
N PRO A 182 8.50 -15.04 -9.02
CA PRO A 182 9.10 -15.34 -7.73
C PRO A 182 10.37 -14.53 -7.44
N ALA A 183 11.01 -13.94 -8.45
CA ALA A 183 12.36 -13.39 -8.37
C ALA A 183 12.43 -11.89 -8.72
N HIS A 184 12.03 -10.98 -7.82
CA HIS A 184 12.10 -9.51 -8.04
C HIS A 184 11.68 -9.06 -9.47
N GLU A 185 10.62 -9.68 -9.97
CA GLU A 185 10.04 -9.44 -11.29
C GLU A 185 8.71 -8.71 -11.16
N TYR A 186 8.54 -7.63 -11.90
CA TYR A 186 7.41 -6.72 -11.79
C TYR A 186 6.83 -6.40 -13.17
N MET A 187 5.52 -6.21 -13.21
CA MET A 187 4.87 -5.50 -14.30
C MET A 187 4.57 -4.07 -13.86
N ILE A 188 5.08 -3.12 -14.62
CA ILE A 188 4.80 -1.70 -14.48
C ILE A 188 3.74 -1.32 -15.52
N PHE A 189 2.67 -0.70 -15.06
CA PHE A 189 1.59 -0.23 -15.94
C PHE A 189 0.86 0.92 -15.27
N GLY A 190 -0.04 1.57 -16.01
CA GLY A 190 -0.76 2.70 -15.45
C GLY A 190 0.10 3.97 -15.38
N GLY A 191 -0.46 5.01 -14.75
CA GLY A 191 0.21 6.30 -14.60
C GLY A 191 0.07 7.21 -15.82
N TYR A 192 0.96 8.20 -15.92
CA TYR A 192 0.84 9.31 -16.86
C TYR A 192 2.19 9.65 -17.51
N GLN A 193 2.19 9.85 -18.83
CA GLN A 193 3.32 10.36 -19.61
C GLN A 193 3.33 11.89 -19.64
N SER A 194 2.15 12.51 -19.56
CA SER A 194 1.94 13.96 -19.47
C SER A 194 0.62 14.24 -18.75
N ASP A 195 0.32 15.51 -18.47
CA ASP A 195 -0.92 15.93 -17.79
C ASP A 195 -2.21 15.56 -18.53
N SER A 196 -2.11 15.32 -19.84
CA SER A 196 -3.23 14.96 -20.71
C SER A 196 -3.12 13.55 -21.29
N GLN A 197 -2.07 12.79 -20.96
CA GLN A 197 -1.81 11.49 -21.58
C GLN A 197 -1.50 10.40 -20.54
N LYS A 198 -2.39 9.42 -20.44
CA LYS A 198 -2.20 8.21 -19.66
C LYS A 198 -1.14 7.29 -20.30
N GLN A 199 -0.38 6.58 -19.48
CA GLN A 199 0.57 5.56 -19.90
C GLN A 199 -0.16 4.24 -20.18
N MET A 200 -0.51 3.98 -21.44
CA MET A 200 -1.28 2.79 -21.82
C MET A 200 -0.43 1.52 -22.02
N GLN A 201 0.88 1.66 -22.25
CA GLN A 201 1.80 0.52 -22.43
C GLN A 201 2.25 -0.04 -21.09
N CYS A 202 2.45 -1.36 -21.05
CA CYS A 202 3.04 -2.07 -19.92
C CYS A 202 4.55 -2.23 -20.11
N THR A 203 5.29 -2.33 -19.01
CA THR A 203 6.73 -2.57 -19.01
C THR A 203 7.05 -3.63 -17.97
N TYR A 204 7.65 -4.73 -18.42
CA TYR A 204 8.21 -5.73 -17.54
C TYR A 204 9.55 -5.22 -16.98
N VAL A 205 9.77 -5.44 -15.70
CA VAL A 205 10.99 -5.04 -15.00
C VAL A 205 11.49 -6.22 -14.17
N ALA A 206 12.74 -6.63 -14.40
CA ALA A 206 13.42 -7.63 -13.60
C ALA A 206 14.63 -7.00 -12.90
N LEU A 207 14.81 -7.31 -11.61
CA LEU A 207 15.99 -6.93 -10.84
C LEU A 207 16.85 -8.15 -10.53
N ASP A 208 18.10 -8.13 -10.97
CA ASP A 208 19.06 -9.19 -10.73
C ASP A 208 20.39 -8.65 -10.17
N ASP A 209 21.42 -9.49 -10.16
CA ASP A 209 22.75 -9.13 -9.62
C ASP A 209 23.52 -8.14 -10.52
N VAL A 210 23.18 -8.08 -11.81
CA VAL A 210 23.78 -7.15 -12.77
C VAL A 210 23.12 -5.78 -12.62
N GLY A 211 21.80 -5.74 -12.50
CA GLY A 211 21.08 -4.49 -12.32
C GLY A 211 19.58 -4.59 -12.55
N ILE A 212 19.07 -3.60 -13.27
CA ILE A 212 17.67 -3.51 -13.69
C ILE A 212 17.57 -3.78 -15.19
N HIS A 213 16.64 -4.66 -15.55
CA HIS A 213 16.29 -4.97 -16.93
C HIS A 213 14.85 -4.57 -17.19
N MET A 214 14.62 -3.79 -18.25
CA MET A 214 13.29 -3.28 -18.59
C MET A 214 12.93 -3.65 -20.03
N GLU A 215 11.75 -4.22 -20.21
CA GLU A 215 11.27 -4.67 -21.51
C GLU A 215 9.82 -4.21 -21.71
N PRO A 216 9.49 -3.49 -22.80
CA PRO A 216 8.11 -3.20 -23.15
C PRO A 216 7.30 -4.49 -23.31
N ARG A 217 6.08 -4.51 -22.78
CA ARG A 217 5.15 -5.63 -22.93
C ARG A 217 3.85 -5.16 -23.57
N GLU A 218 3.22 -6.07 -24.29
CA GLU A 218 1.91 -5.81 -24.88
C GLU A 218 0.91 -5.51 -23.74
N PRO A 219 0.17 -4.39 -23.83
CA PRO A 219 -0.83 -4.08 -22.82
C PRO A 219 -2.02 -5.03 -22.94
N PRO A 220 -2.82 -5.19 -21.87
CA PRO A 220 -4.11 -5.85 -21.99
C PRO A 220 -5.03 -5.05 -22.94
N GLU A 221 -6.07 -5.70 -23.44
CA GLU A 221 -7.12 -5.02 -24.22
C GLU A 221 -7.89 -4.04 -23.31
N TRP A 222 -7.44 -2.79 -23.28
CA TRP A 222 -8.11 -1.74 -22.52
C TRP A 222 -9.50 -1.46 -23.07
N SER A 223 -10.50 -1.45 -22.18
CA SER A 223 -11.86 -1.06 -22.56
C SER A 223 -11.92 0.36 -23.12
N SER A 224 -12.99 0.68 -23.84
CA SER A 224 -13.28 2.04 -24.30
C SER A 224 -13.28 3.03 -23.14
N ASP A 225 -13.86 2.63 -22.01
CA ASP A 225 -14.05 3.49 -20.85
C ASP A 225 -12.71 3.85 -20.21
N ILE A 226 -11.82 2.86 -20.02
CA ILE A 226 -10.46 3.09 -19.51
C ILE A 226 -9.67 3.96 -20.50
N SER A 227 -9.77 3.67 -21.79
CA SER A 227 -9.02 4.37 -22.83
C SER A 227 -9.43 5.84 -22.92
N GLN A 228 -10.73 6.13 -22.88
CA GLN A 228 -11.30 7.47 -23.01
C GLN A 228 -11.28 8.27 -21.70
N SER A 229 -11.26 7.60 -20.53
CA SER A 229 -11.23 8.30 -19.25
C SER A 229 -9.99 9.19 -19.13
N ARG A 230 -10.16 10.42 -18.63
CA ARG A 230 -9.03 11.34 -18.46
C ARG A 230 -8.03 10.88 -17.41
N THR A 231 -8.51 10.25 -16.34
CA THR A 231 -7.70 9.87 -15.18
C THR A 231 -7.98 8.45 -14.74
N TRP A 232 -6.96 7.81 -14.21
CA TRP A 232 -7.07 6.54 -13.50
C TRP A 232 -6.20 6.54 -12.25
N PHE A 233 -6.49 5.62 -11.35
CA PHE A 233 -5.62 5.30 -10.22
C PHE A 233 -5.83 3.84 -9.85
N GLY A 234 -4.97 3.32 -8.99
CA GLY A 234 -5.06 1.92 -8.63
C GLY A 234 -3.95 1.48 -7.71
N GLY A 235 -3.89 0.18 -7.49
CA GLY A 235 -2.90 -0.45 -6.63
C GLY A 235 -2.73 -1.92 -6.97
N SER A 236 -1.56 -2.45 -6.63
CA SER A 236 -1.27 -3.87 -6.76
C SER A 236 -2.10 -4.68 -5.76
N LEU A 237 -2.70 -5.77 -6.22
CA LEU A 237 -3.31 -6.81 -5.39
C LEU A 237 -2.32 -7.96 -5.11
N GLY A 238 -1.10 -7.87 -5.66
CA GLY A 238 -0.08 -8.90 -5.61
C GLY A 238 -0.31 -10.04 -6.62
N LYS A 239 0.71 -10.89 -6.77
CA LYS A 239 0.67 -12.09 -7.63
C LYS A 239 0.21 -11.79 -9.08
N GLY A 240 0.74 -10.70 -9.65
CA GLY A 240 0.42 -10.25 -10.99
C GLY A 240 -0.95 -9.60 -11.15
N ASN A 241 -1.70 -9.40 -10.06
CA ASN A 241 -3.00 -8.75 -10.10
C ASN A 241 -2.90 -7.30 -9.62
N ALA A 242 -3.79 -6.47 -10.13
CA ALA A 242 -3.96 -5.11 -9.68
C ALA A 242 -5.38 -4.62 -9.90
N LEU A 243 -5.78 -3.63 -9.10
CA LEU A 243 -7.07 -2.95 -9.22
C LEU A 243 -6.83 -1.57 -9.85
N VAL A 244 -7.65 -1.23 -10.84
CA VAL A 244 -7.67 0.09 -11.50
C VAL A 244 -9.07 0.68 -11.36
N ALA A 245 -9.14 1.98 -11.09
CA ALA A 245 -10.38 2.73 -11.00
C ALA A 245 -10.36 3.93 -11.95
N ILE A 246 -11.50 4.22 -12.57
CA ILE A 246 -11.74 5.42 -13.38
C ILE A 246 -12.97 6.16 -12.86
N PRO A 247 -13.01 7.50 -12.87
CA PRO A 247 -14.19 8.25 -12.48
C PRO A 247 -15.34 8.03 -13.48
N THR A 248 -16.56 8.04 -12.98
CA THR A 248 -17.77 8.05 -13.80
C THR A 248 -18.15 9.50 -14.14
N GLU A 249 -18.63 9.71 -15.36
CA GLU A 249 -19.14 11.01 -15.80
C GLU A 249 -20.59 10.85 -16.26
N GLY A 250 -21.48 11.76 -15.85
CA GLY A 250 -22.90 11.71 -16.22
C GLY A 250 -23.71 12.87 -15.65
N ASN A 251 -24.79 13.23 -16.34
CA ASN A 251 -25.81 14.16 -15.84
C ASN A 251 -27.21 13.55 -16.06
N PRO A 252 -27.94 13.14 -15.00
CA PRO A 252 -27.61 13.33 -13.58
C PRO A 252 -26.39 12.52 -13.12
N ALA A 253 -25.81 12.92 -11.99
CA ALA A 253 -24.65 12.23 -11.42
C ALA A 253 -24.96 10.73 -11.23
N PRO A 254 -24.11 9.82 -11.74
CA PRO A 254 -24.28 8.39 -11.50
C PRO A 254 -24.23 8.07 -10.00
N PRO A 255 -24.90 6.99 -9.55
CA PRO A 255 -24.85 6.57 -8.15
C PRO A 255 -23.43 6.13 -7.74
N ASP A 256 -22.71 5.50 -8.67
CA ASP A 256 -21.33 5.04 -8.46
C ASP A 256 -20.36 6.09 -8.99
N ALA A 257 -19.48 6.61 -8.12
CA ALA A 257 -18.48 7.61 -8.50
C ALA A 257 -17.32 7.05 -9.33
N TYR A 258 -17.09 5.74 -9.30
CA TYR A 258 -15.98 5.07 -9.98
C TYR A 258 -16.38 3.71 -10.55
N TYR A 259 -15.82 3.36 -11.70
CA TYR A 259 -15.79 1.99 -12.21
C TYR A 259 -14.46 1.35 -11.87
N PHE A 260 -14.51 0.10 -11.39
CA PHE A 260 -13.35 -0.68 -10.97
C PHE A 260 -13.09 -1.83 -11.94
N TYR A 261 -11.82 -2.05 -12.26
CA TYR A 261 -11.35 -3.10 -13.16
C TYR A 261 -10.19 -3.83 -12.51
N GLN A 262 -10.19 -5.16 -12.59
CA GLN A 262 -9.05 -5.96 -12.21
C GLN A 262 -8.20 -6.27 -13.45
N VAL A 263 -6.91 -6.03 -13.36
CA VAL A 263 -5.91 -6.38 -14.39
C VAL A 263 -5.06 -7.52 -13.85
N SER A 264 -4.84 -8.54 -14.68
CA SER A 264 -4.10 -9.75 -14.32
C SER A 264 -3.01 -10.04 -15.36
N PHE A 265 -1.77 -10.12 -14.90
CA PHE A 265 -0.58 -10.47 -15.69
C PHE A 265 -0.14 -11.87 -15.27
N GLN A 266 -0.62 -12.90 -15.99
CA GLN A 266 -0.19 -14.28 -15.76
C GLN A 266 1.11 -14.57 -16.54
N GLN A 267 2.00 -15.37 -15.96
CA GLN A 267 3.14 -15.93 -16.67
C GLN A 267 2.65 -17.15 -17.48
N GLU A 268 2.85 -17.16 -18.81
CA GLU A 268 2.60 -18.33 -19.66
C GLU A 268 3.39 -19.53 -19.12
N GLY A 269 2.72 -20.41 -18.38
CA GLY A 269 3.37 -21.54 -17.70
C GLY A 269 2.65 -22.03 -16.45
N ALA A 270 1.86 -21.18 -15.80
CA ALA A 270 0.91 -21.57 -14.76
C ALA A 270 -0.47 -21.86 -15.37
N ALA A 271 -0.52 -22.76 -16.36
CA ALA A 271 -1.77 -23.42 -16.69
C ALA A 271 -2.10 -24.32 -15.50
N GLU A 272 -2.93 -23.83 -14.59
CA GLU A 272 -3.61 -24.71 -13.63
C GLU A 272 -4.39 -25.77 -14.43
N ASP A 273 -4.26 -27.02 -13.98
CA ASP A 273 -4.90 -28.21 -14.53
C ASP A 273 -6.36 -27.91 -14.93
N PRO A 274 -6.81 -28.25 -16.16
CA PRO A 274 -8.17 -28.01 -16.61
C PRO A 274 -9.15 -29.04 -16.02
N THR A 275 -9.17 -29.16 -14.69
CA THR A 275 -10.13 -29.98 -13.95
C THR A 275 -10.91 -29.14 -12.96
N GLN A 276 -11.64 -28.14 -13.46
CA GLN A 276 -12.89 -27.75 -12.81
C GLN A 276 -13.89 -27.18 -13.81
N THR A 277 -14.17 -27.98 -14.84
CA THR A 277 -15.38 -27.83 -15.65
C THR A 277 -16.59 -28.41 -14.93
N CYS A 278 -17.67 -27.65 -14.99
CA CYS A 278 -19.07 -28.05 -14.91
C CYS A 278 -19.73 -28.15 -13.52
N SER A 279 -20.36 -27.03 -13.17
CA SER A 279 -21.75 -26.94 -12.70
C SER A 279 -22.55 -28.25 -12.77
N GLN A 280 -23.11 -28.68 -11.64
CA GLN A 280 -24.27 -29.56 -11.63
C GLN A 280 -25.42 -28.85 -10.93
N GLU A 281 -26.52 -28.74 -11.67
CA GLU A 281 -27.85 -28.35 -11.22
C GLU A 281 -28.35 -29.26 -10.09
N SER A 282 -29.03 -28.63 -9.14
CA SER A 282 -29.77 -29.25 -8.04
C SER A 282 -31.14 -29.73 -8.51
N THR A 283 -31.51 -30.97 -8.18
CA THR A 283 -32.91 -31.42 -8.14
C THR A 283 -33.15 -32.28 -6.89
N ASP A 284 -33.67 -31.63 -5.86
CA ASP A 284 -34.74 -31.97 -4.89
C ASP A 284 -35.15 -33.44 -4.54
N PHE A 285 -35.19 -33.63 -3.21
CA PHE A 285 -36.13 -34.36 -2.31
C PHE A 285 -36.30 -35.91 -2.31
N GLU A 286 -36.04 -36.52 -1.13
CA GLU A 286 -36.94 -37.33 -0.25
C GLU A 286 -36.09 -38.00 0.86
N ASP A 287 -36.15 -37.54 2.12
CA ASP A 287 -37.04 -37.95 3.22
C ASP A 287 -36.52 -39.14 4.07
N SER A 288 -36.20 -38.89 5.35
CA SER A 288 -36.38 -39.80 6.53
C SER A 288 -35.79 -39.23 7.84
N ALA A 289 -36.72 -38.90 8.76
CA ALA A 289 -36.81 -38.89 10.24
C ALA A 289 -35.60 -39.17 11.21
N PRO A 290 -35.71 -38.77 12.51
CA PRO A 290 -34.60 -38.30 13.35
C PRO A 290 -34.01 -39.37 14.29
N LEU A 291 -32.79 -39.12 14.79
CA LEU A 291 -32.19 -39.86 15.90
C LEU A 291 -31.80 -38.89 17.04
N GLU A 292 -32.46 -39.09 18.17
CA GLU A 292 -32.11 -38.59 19.50
C GLU A 292 -30.89 -39.33 20.09
N ASP A 293 -30.34 -38.65 21.11
CA ASP A 293 -29.39 -39.08 22.14
C ASP A 293 -27.94 -39.33 21.74
N SER A 294 -27.06 -38.48 22.32
CA SER A 294 -26.00 -38.91 23.24
C SER A 294 -25.33 -37.69 23.88
N GLU A 295 -25.81 -37.34 25.08
CA GLU A 295 -25.08 -37.08 26.33
C GLU A 295 -23.78 -36.24 26.42
N GLU A 296 -23.79 -35.45 27.49
CA GLU A 296 -22.89 -34.39 27.90
C GLU A 296 -21.52 -34.87 28.43
N LEU A 297 -20.49 -34.03 28.31
CA LEU A 297 -19.26 -34.12 29.08
C LEU A 297 -19.01 -32.83 29.86
N TYR A 298 -19.48 -32.79 31.10
CA TYR A 298 -19.09 -31.81 32.12
C TYR A 298 -17.86 -32.34 32.89
N PHE A 299 -16.76 -31.56 32.89
CA PHE A 299 -15.67 -31.78 33.83
C PHE A 299 -15.98 -31.06 35.14
N GLY A 300 -16.33 -31.84 36.16
CA GLY A 300 -16.42 -31.38 37.54
C GLY A 300 -15.03 -31.13 38.14
N ARG A 301 -14.94 -30.11 39.00
CA ARG A 301 -13.98 -30.05 40.09
C ARG A 301 -14.66 -29.44 41.32
N ASP A 302 -14.71 -30.24 42.38
CA ASP A 302 -15.39 -29.98 43.65
C ASP A 302 -14.64 -28.94 44.52
N PRO A 303 -15.34 -28.39 45.55
CA PRO A 303 -14.96 -27.23 46.33
C PRO A 303 -14.25 -27.61 47.63
N ASN A 304 -13.62 -26.63 48.26
CA ASN A 304 -13.39 -26.62 49.71
C ASN A 304 -13.60 -25.20 50.25
N GLU A 305 -14.70 -25.06 51.00
CA GLU A 305 -14.88 -24.36 52.28
C GLU A 305 -14.00 -23.12 52.61
N MET A 306 -14.62 -21.97 52.82
CA MET A 306 -15.06 -21.54 54.17
C MET A 306 -15.78 -20.18 54.13
N GLU A 307 -16.88 -20.12 54.88
CA GLU A 307 -17.67 -18.95 55.27
C GLU A 307 -16.82 -17.80 55.86
N TYR A 308 -17.29 -16.56 55.70
CA TYR A 308 -17.65 -15.65 56.80
C TYR A 308 -18.43 -14.43 56.24
N SER A 309 -19.68 -14.25 56.72
CA SER A 309 -20.37 -13.02 57.18
C SER A 309 -20.14 -11.69 56.43
N SER A 310 -21.06 -10.73 56.21
CA SER A 310 -22.42 -10.41 56.68
C SER A 310 -22.73 -8.99 56.13
N ASP A 311 -24.00 -8.75 55.77
CA ASP A 311 -24.74 -7.48 55.72
C ASP A 311 -24.42 -6.38 54.68
N GLY A 312 -25.46 -5.91 53.99
CA GLY A 312 -25.56 -4.49 53.60
C GLY A 312 -26.16 -4.15 52.23
N GLU A 313 -27.49 -4.07 52.20
CA GLU A 313 -28.32 -3.13 51.43
C GLU A 313 -28.47 -3.20 49.90
N ALA A 314 -29.75 -3.14 49.53
CA ALA A 314 -30.35 -2.97 48.22
C ALA A 314 -29.88 -1.70 47.50
N ASP A 315 -29.87 -1.73 46.17
CA ASP A 315 -30.61 -0.75 45.38
C ASP A 315 -30.89 -1.27 43.96
N THR A 316 -32.17 -1.24 43.64
CA THR A 316 -32.83 -1.66 42.41
C THR A 316 -32.68 -0.57 41.35
N TYR A 317 -32.29 -0.90 40.12
CA TYR A 317 -32.54 -0.02 38.96
C TYR A 317 -33.22 -0.81 37.84
N ASN A 318 -34.37 -0.27 37.43
CA ASN A 318 -35.39 -0.79 36.53
C ASN A 318 -34.88 -1.02 35.09
N GLU A 319 -35.31 -2.15 34.51
CA GLU A 319 -35.46 -2.33 33.08
C GLU A 319 -36.80 -1.71 32.67
N GLU A 320 -36.76 -0.68 31.82
CA GLU A 320 -37.86 -0.24 30.94
C GLU A 320 -37.33 1.00 30.20
N ASP A 321 -36.92 0.82 28.94
CA ASP A 321 -37.24 1.76 27.85
C ASP A 321 -36.77 1.19 26.48
N GLU A 322 -37.79 0.76 25.73
CA GLU A 322 -37.96 0.93 24.28
C GLU A 322 -37.21 -0.03 23.31
N GLU A 323 -37.92 -1.12 22.97
CA GLU A 323 -38.13 -1.63 21.59
C GLU A 323 -38.48 -0.44 20.65
N ASP A 324 -38.32 -0.38 19.33
CA ASP A 324 -38.24 -1.32 18.21
C ASP A 324 -37.74 -0.46 17.01
N GLU A 325 -37.08 -1.07 16.04
CA GLU A 325 -37.40 -0.88 14.60
C GLU A 325 -36.40 -1.68 13.76
N SER A 326 -36.85 -2.89 13.44
CA SER A 326 -36.40 -3.65 12.29
C SER A 326 -36.59 -2.88 10.97
N GLN A 327 -35.55 -2.85 10.13
CA GLN A 327 -35.70 -3.08 8.68
C GLN A 327 -34.36 -3.30 7.95
N THR A 328 -34.27 -4.53 7.46
CA THR A 328 -33.54 -5.07 6.30
C THR A 328 -32.95 -4.08 5.28
N GLY A 329 -31.67 -4.26 4.95
CA GLY A 329 -30.99 -3.64 3.81
C GLY A 329 -30.02 -4.60 3.11
N TYR A 330 -29.91 -4.48 1.78
CA TYR A 330 -29.65 -5.54 0.79
C TYR A 330 -28.18 -5.67 0.32
N TRP A 331 -27.93 -6.72 -0.50
CA TRP A 331 -26.67 -7.11 -1.14
C TRP A 331 -26.29 -6.33 -2.41
N ILE A 332 -25.05 -6.63 -2.84
CA ILE A 332 -24.06 -5.91 -3.65
C ILE A 332 -24.32 -5.93 -5.17
N LYS A 333 -23.98 -4.81 -5.84
CA LYS A 333 -23.42 -4.80 -7.19
C LYS A 333 -22.23 -3.86 -7.24
#